data_AF-A0A8J4SFT0-F1
#
_entry.id   AF-A0A8J4SFT0-F1
#
_cell.length_a   1.000
_cell.length_b   1.000
_cell.length_c   1.000
_cell.angle_alpha   90.00
_cell.angle_beta   90.00
_cell.angle_gamma   90.00
#
_symmetry.space_group_name_H-M   'P 1'
#
loop_
_entity.id
_entity.type
_entity.pdbx_description
1 polymer ?
#
loop_
_entity_poly.entity_id
_entity_poly.type
_entity_poly.pdbx_seq_one_letter_code
_entity_poly.pdbx_strand_id
1 'polypeptide(L)'
;MFSVTPVASTTATLGSTTGTTTSSGIVSSGPVGSGNVARHQFLIMLNTMETCRTNLDTLCSQVERDLSTLTEKLDSPSSQKLQACLAELKQSTSEQLQRLLDSGLDHLTTTVIRTHVKSVLQPLVAVRYDLTEDDLDLNAINDPWVEACVTELENFVKPFRIVLSNGNNDRLVSVLTTELVRRIESLIQRKTYSRFGAVQLEKEMRYLFAYLSGITYTTLRDHFTRLLQICNLLNLDKVYNIIGRRVVLCTLFYLLPGCTARLFVCKV
;
A
#
# COMPACT_ATOMS: atom_id res chain seq x y z
N MET A 1 -34.73 -15.34 26.93
CA MET A 1 -33.56 -14.86 27.68
C MET A 1 -32.41 -14.71 26.70
N PHE A 2 -32.35 -13.58 26.00
CA PHE A 2 -31.20 -13.14 25.19
C PHE A 2 -31.21 -11.62 25.24
N SER A 3 -30.29 -11.01 25.99
CA SER A 3 -30.17 -9.55 26.07
C SER A 3 -29.37 -9.06 24.88
N VAL A 4 -30.02 -8.30 24.00
CA VAL A 4 -29.36 -7.54 22.95
C VAL A 4 -28.78 -6.29 23.60
N THR A 5 -27.45 -6.19 23.67
CA THR A 5 -26.76 -4.95 24.03
C THR A 5 -26.81 -3.99 22.84
N PRO A 6 -27.15 -2.71 23.04
CA PRO A 6 -27.16 -1.73 21.95
C PRO A 6 -25.73 -1.32 21.59
N VAL A 7 -25.40 -1.39 20.29
CA VAL A 7 -24.19 -0.78 19.72
C VAL A 7 -24.39 0.74 19.74
N ALA A 8 -23.58 1.42 20.55
CA ALA A 8 -23.52 2.88 20.56
C ALA A 8 -23.04 3.38 19.19
N SER A 9 -23.93 4.00 18.43
CA SER A 9 -23.59 4.73 17.22
C SER A 9 -23.00 6.08 17.62
N THR A 10 -21.69 6.24 17.53
CA THR A 10 -21.08 7.57 17.71
C THR A 10 -21.20 8.35 16.40
N THR A 11 -22.26 9.14 16.30
CA THR A 11 -22.43 10.14 15.24
C THR A 11 -21.41 11.25 15.46
N ALA A 12 -20.35 11.31 14.63
CA ALA A 12 -19.43 12.44 14.64
C ALA A 12 -20.05 13.58 13.83
N THR A 13 -20.69 14.53 14.52
CA THR A 13 -21.12 15.81 13.96
C THR A 13 -19.90 16.71 13.75
N LEU A 14 -19.66 17.11 12.49
CA LEU A 14 -18.75 18.21 12.16
C LEU A 14 -19.38 19.53 12.63
N GLY A 15 -18.93 20.03 13.77
CA GLY A 15 -19.27 21.37 14.27
C GLY A 15 -18.11 22.34 14.07
N SER A 16 -18.28 23.28 13.13
CA SER A 16 -17.52 24.52 13.10
C SER A 16 -18.12 25.52 14.08
N THR A 17 -17.37 26.06 15.05
CA THR A 17 -17.68 27.38 15.61
C THR A 17 -16.47 28.03 16.30
N THR A 18 -16.33 29.31 15.95
CA THR A 18 -15.63 30.44 16.55
C THR A 18 -15.77 30.57 18.07
N GLY A 19 -14.76 31.16 18.70
CA GLY A 19 -14.52 31.10 20.15
C GLY A 19 -15.35 32.01 21.06
N THR A 20 -15.23 31.76 22.37
CA THR A 20 -14.94 32.74 23.44
C THR A 20 -14.77 32.02 24.79
N THR A 21 -13.94 32.63 25.63
CA THR A 21 -13.39 32.27 26.96
C THR A 21 -14.40 31.94 28.07
N THR A 22 -14.11 30.93 28.91
CA THR A 22 -13.93 31.07 30.40
C THR A 22 -13.45 29.78 31.10
N SER A 23 -12.30 29.91 31.79
CA SER A 23 -11.83 29.31 33.05
C SER A 23 -12.12 27.84 33.48
N SER A 24 -11.03 27.07 33.63
CA SER A 24 -10.54 26.42 34.89
C SER A 24 -10.19 24.93 34.75
N GLY A 25 -8.93 24.59 35.05
CA GLY A 25 -8.52 23.24 35.49
C GLY A 25 -7.56 22.46 34.59
N ILE A 26 -6.25 22.66 34.81
CA ILE A 26 -5.17 21.65 34.84
C ILE A 26 -5.22 20.52 33.78
N VAL A 27 -4.33 20.56 32.77
CA VAL A 27 -3.12 19.72 32.61
C VAL A 27 -2.34 20.31 31.41
N SER A 28 -1.13 20.78 31.68
CA SER A 28 -0.18 21.17 30.64
C SER A 28 0.35 19.93 29.92
N SER A 29 -0.13 19.69 28.70
CA SER A 29 0.59 18.89 27.70
C SER A 29 0.56 19.68 26.38
N GLY A 30 1.74 20.05 25.90
CA GLY A 30 1.90 20.79 24.65
C GLY A 30 1.38 20.02 23.42
N PRO A 31 1.27 20.67 22.25
CA PRO A 31 0.53 20.17 21.10
C PRO A 31 1.32 19.08 20.35
N VAL A 32 1.36 17.87 20.92
CA VAL A 32 1.77 16.65 20.22
C VAL A 32 0.56 15.72 20.24
N GLY A 33 -0.33 15.79 19.24
CA GLY A 33 -1.46 14.84 19.28
C GLY A 33 -2.51 14.90 18.21
N SER A 34 -2.90 16.07 17.70
CA SER A 34 -4.10 16.17 16.85
C SER A 34 -3.97 15.38 15.54
N GLY A 35 -2.82 15.45 14.87
CA GLY A 35 -2.59 14.74 13.61
C GLY A 35 -2.45 13.21 13.74
N ASN A 36 -1.90 12.71 14.85
CA ASN A 36 -1.76 11.27 15.07
C ASN A 36 -3.08 10.63 15.50
N VAL A 37 -3.89 11.35 16.29
CA VAL A 37 -5.25 10.91 16.66
C VAL A 37 -6.15 10.86 15.43
N ALA A 38 -6.12 11.89 14.57
CA ALA A 38 -6.89 11.90 13.33
C ALA A 38 -6.51 10.76 12.38
N ARG A 39 -5.21 10.47 12.23
CA ARG A 39 -4.73 9.31 11.46
C ARG A 39 -5.20 7.99 12.05
N HIS A 40 -5.09 7.83 13.36
CA HIS A 40 -5.54 6.62 14.04
C HIS A 40 -7.05 6.38 13.86
N GLN A 41 -7.86 7.42 14.04
CA GLN A 41 -9.30 7.38 13.79
C GLN A 41 -9.64 7.04 12.34
N PHE A 42 -8.88 7.59 11.38
CA PHE A 42 -9.04 7.27 9.96
C PHE A 42 -8.80 5.78 9.67
N LEU A 43 -7.78 5.16 10.27
CA LEU A 43 -7.52 3.73 10.09
C LEU A 43 -8.62 2.85 10.70
N ILE A 44 -9.14 3.23 11.87
CA ILE A 44 -10.29 2.56 12.49
C ILE A 44 -11.51 2.67 11.59
N MET A 45 -11.75 3.83 10.97
CA MET A 45 -12.85 4.03 10.02
C MET A 45 -12.75 3.06 8.84
N LEU A 46 -11.56 2.87 8.24
CA LEU A 46 -11.37 1.93 7.13
C LEU A 46 -11.75 0.50 7.50
N ASN A 47 -11.33 0.03 8.68
CA ASN A 47 -11.73 -1.29 9.18
C ASN A 47 -13.22 -1.38 9.49
N THR A 48 -13.79 -0.32 10.05
CA THR A 48 -15.22 -0.25 10.35
C THR A 48 -16.03 -0.37 9.06
N MET A 49 -15.60 0.28 7.98
CA MET A 49 -16.25 0.19 6.67
C MET A 49 -16.17 -1.22 6.08
N GLU A 50 -15.01 -1.88 6.16
CA GLU A 50 -14.89 -3.28 5.75
C GLU A 50 -15.82 -4.19 6.58
N THR A 51 -15.88 -3.97 7.89
CA THR A 51 -16.77 -4.71 8.79
C THR A 51 -18.25 -4.46 8.47
N CYS A 52 -18.64 -3.21 8.19
CA CYS A 52 -20.00 -2.88 7.78
C CYS A 52 -20.39 -3.60 6.48
N ARG A 53 -19.44 -3.77 5.54
CA ARG A 53 -19.68 -4.51 4.31
C ARG A 53 -19.90 -6.01 4.58
N THR A 54 -19.08 -6.62 5.42
CA THR A 54 -19.24 -8.04 5.81
C THR A 54 -20.55 -8.26 6.57
N ASN A 55 -20.91 -7.33 7.45
CA ASN A 55 -22.16 -7.37 8.20
C ASN A 55 -23.37 -7.22 7.27
N LEU A 56 -23.32 -6.30 6.29
CA LEU A 56 -24.36 -6.15 5.27
C LEU A 56 -24.57 -7.47 4.51
N ASP A 57 -23.51 -8.12 4.06
CA ASP A 57 -23.61 -9.38 3.34
C ASP A 57 -24.23 -10.50 4.21
N THR A 58 -23.81 -10.57 5.48
CA THR A 58 -24.35 -11.53 6.46
C THR A 58 -25.84 -11.28 6.72
N LEU A 59 -26.23 -10.03 6.94
CA LEU A 59 -27.63 -9.64 7.18
C LEU A 59 -28.50 -9.90 5.97
N CYS A 60 -28.08 -9.48 4.76
CA CYS A 60 -28.82 -9.77 3.54
C CYS A 60 -28.97 -11.28 3.33
N SER A 61 -27.91 -12.06 3.55
CA SER A 61 -27.97 -13.53 3.43
C SER A 61 -28.87 -14.18 4.47
N GLN A 62 -29.00 -13.60 5.68
CA GLN A 62 -29.95 -14.05 6.70
C GLN A 62 -31.39 -13.73 6.29
N VAL A 63 -31.63 -12.50 5.82
CA VAL A 63 -32.97 -12.09 5.35
C VAL A 63 -33.39 -12.92 4.13
N GLU A 64 -32.49 -13.19 3.18
CA GLU A 64 -32.75 -14.05 2.03
C GLU A 64 -33.16 -15.47 2.46
N ARG A 65 -32.48 -16.04 3.46
CA ARG A 65 -32.82 -17.35 4.03
C ARG A 65 -34.19 -17.31 4.72
N ASP A 66 -34.43 -16.33 5.58
CA ASP A 66 -35.70 -16.20 6.31
C ASP A 66 -36.86 -15.99 5.32
N LEU A 67 -36.68 -15.14 4.30
CA LEU A 67 -37.66 -14.95 3.24
C LEU A 67 -37.90 -16.21 2.42
N SER A 68 -36.87 -17.01 2.13
CA SER A 68 -37.03 -18.28 1.41
C SER A 68 -37.91 -19.25 2.21
N THR A 69 -37.69 -19.36 3.52
CA THR A 69 -38.52 -20.22 4.41
C THR A 69 -39.97 -19.75 4.52
N LEU A 70 -40.21 -18.43 4.49
CA LEU A 70 -41.56 -17.86 4.52
C LEU A 70 -42.26 -17.94 3.16
N THR A 71 -41.51 -17.85 2.06
CA THR A 71 -42.01 -17.82 0.68
C THR A 71 -42.26 -19.22 0.12
N GLU A 72 -41.59 -20.27 0.58
CA GLU A 72 -41.94 -21.67 0.23
C GLU A 72 -43.43 -21.98 0.47
N LYS A 73 -44.11 -21.20 1.32
CA LYS A 73 -45.57 -21.30 1.56
C LYS A 73 -46.44 -20.44 0.64
N LEU A 74 -45.89 -19.45 -0.07
CA LEU A 74 -46.62 -18.43 -0.84
C LEU A 74 -45.83 -18.04 -2.11
N ASP A 75 -45.99 -18.83 -3.18
CA ASP A 75 -45.42 -18.52 -4.50
C ASP A 75 -46.20 -17.34 -5.14
N SER A 76 -45.82 -16.13 -4.74
CA SER A 76 -46.57 -14.90 -5.03
C SER A 76 -45.68 -13.85 -5.69
N PRO A 77 -46.23 -13.04 -6.62
CA PRO A 77 -45.49 -11.97 -7.30
C PRO A 77 -44.95 -10.90 -6.32
N SER A 78 -45.52 -10.80 -5.12
CA SER A 78 -45.03 -9.97 -4.03
C SER A 78 -43.68 -10.42 -3.48
N SER A 79 -43.43 -11.74 -3.39
CA SER A 79 -42.15 -12.24 -2.87
C SER A 79 -41.01 -12.02 -3.85
N GLN A 80 -41.26 -12.19 -5.15
CA GLN A 80 -40.27 -11.89 -6.19
C GLN A 80 -39.85 -10.40 -6.17
N LYS A 81 -40.80 -9.48 -5.98
CA LYS A 81 -40.49 -8.04 -5.82
C LYS A 81 -39.66 -7.75 -4.58
N LEU A 82 -39.94 -8.44 -3.47
CA LEU A 82 -39.18 -8.28 -2.23
C LEU A 82 -37.74 -8.79 -2.36
N GLN A 83 -37.55 -9.95 -3.00
CA GLN A 83 -36.22 -10.47 -3.31
C GLN A 83 -35.43 -9.52 -4.22
N ALA A 84 -36.07 -8.97 -5.26
CA ALA A 84 -35.44 -8.00 -6.14
C ALA A 84 -35.02 -6.71 -5.40
N CYS A 85 -35.89 -6.18 -4.53
CA CYS A 85 -35.59 -5.00 -3.71
C CYS A 85 -34.41 -5.25 -2.74
N LEU A 86 -34.38 -6.43 -2.11
CA LEU A 86 -33.29 -6.81 -1.22
C LEU A 86 -31.96 -6.95 -1.97
N ALA A 87 -31.98 -7.57 -3.15
CA ALA A 87 -30.81 -7.69 -4.00
C ALA A 87 -30.29 -6.32 -4.46
N GLU A 88 -31.19 -5.41 -4.84
CA GLU A 88 -30.83 -4.03 -5.23
C GLU A 88 -30.23 -3.25 -4.05
N LEU A 89 -30.82 -3.35 -2.86
CA LEU A 89 -30.29 -2.73 -1.64
C LEU A 89 -28.89 -3.25 -1.29
N LYS A 90 -28.71 -4.59 -1.34
CA LYS A 90 -27.44 -5.27 -1.09
C LYS A 90 -26.38 -4.76 -2.06
N GLN A 91 -26.69 -4.78 -3.35
CA GLN A 91 -25.76 -4.39 -4.41
C GLN A 91 -25.38 -2.90 -4.29
N SER A 92 -26.37 -2.00 -4.23
CA SER A 92 -26.14 -0.56 -4.18
C SER A 92 -25.33 -0.15 -2.96
N THR A 93 -25.68 -0.67 -1.77
CA THR A 93 -24.99 -0.33 -0.53
C THR A 93 -23.57 -0.91 -0.49
N SER A 94 -23.39 -2.16 -0.92
CA SER A 94 -22.07 -2.80 -1.01
C SER A 94 -21.14 -2.04 -1.95
N GLU A 95 -21.63 -1.61 -3.11
CA GLU A 95 -20.88 -0.79 -4.06
C GLU A 95 -20.49 0.57 -3.47
N GLN A 96 -21.40 1.25 -2.77
CA GLN A 96 -21.11 2.54 -2.14
C GLN A 96 -20.05 2.41 -1.04
N LEU A 97 -20.16 1.40 -0.18
CA LEU A 97 -19.14 1.12 0.85
C LEU A 97 -17.78 0.79 0.21
N GLN A 98 -17.79 -0.01 -0.86
CA GLN A 98 -16.55 -0.38 -1.55
C GLN A 98 -15.89 0.84 -2.21
N ARG A 99 -16.67 1.70 -2.88
CA ARG A 99 -16.15 2.95 -3.47
C ARG A 99 -15.56 3.88 -2.40
N LEU A 100 -16.22 4.02 -1.25
CA LEU A 100 -15.71 4.85 -0.16
C LEU A 100 -14.42 4.26 0.44
N LEU A 101 -14.35 2.93 0.62
CA LEU A 101 -13.16 2.25 1.12
C LEU A 101 -11.97 2.45 0.17
N ASP A 102 -12.21 2.29 -1.14
CA ASP A 102 -11.18 2.46 -2.17
C ASP A 102 -10.71 3.92 -2.23
N SER A 103 -11.63 4.88 -2.14
CA SER A 103 -11.28 6.31 -2.07
C SER A 103 -10.46 6.64 -0.81
N GLY A 104 -10.78 6.04 0.33
CA GLY A 104 -10.03 6.24 1.57
C GLY A 104 -8.61 5.68 1.48
N LEU A 105 -8.46 4.48 0.93
CA LEU A 105 -7.16 3.85 0.70
C LEU A 105 -6.32 4.61 -0.33
N ASP A 106 -6.93 5.13 -1.40
CA ASP A 106 -6.23 5.97 -2.37
C ASP A 106 -5.77 7.30 -1.76
N HIS A 107 -6.58 7.92 -0.90
CA HIS A 107 -6.19 9.13 -0.19
C HIS A 107 -5.00 8.88 0.76
N LEU A 108 -5.02 7.78 1.51
CA LEU A 108 -3.92 7.35 2.37
C LEU A 108 -2.64 7.13 1.55
N THR A 109 -2.80 6.47 0.40
CA THR A 109 -1.72 6.19 -0.53
C THR A 109 -1.08 7.46 -1.06
N THR A 110 -1.91 8.34 -1.63
CA THR A 110 -1.43 9.52 -2.34
C THR A 110 -0.82 10.54 -1.39
N THR A 111 -1.39 10.69 -0.20
CA THR A 111 -0.96 11.72 0.75
C THR A 111 0.19 11.25 1.65
N VAL A 112 0.08 10.04 2.19
CA VAL A 112 0.99 9.54 3.23
C VAL A 112 2.05 8.64 2.63
N ILE A 113 1.64 7.59 1.91
CA ILE A 113 2.56 6.56 1.40
C ILE A 113 3.53 7.16 0.37
N ARG A 114 3.04 7.86 -0.66
CA ARG A 114 3.90 8.46 -1.70
C ARG A 114 4.95 9.41 -1.12
N THR A 115 4.54 10.22 -0.15
CA THR A 115 5.45 11.17 0.53
C THR A 115 6.51 10.42 1.33
N HIS A 116 6.11 9.42 2.10
CA HIS A 116 7.04 8.59 2.87
C HIS A 116 8.00 7.82 1.98
N VAL A 117 7.49 7.14 0.93
CA VAL A 117 8.29 6.42 -0.08
C VAL A 117 9.34 7.33 -0.70
N LYS A 118 8.98 8.58 -1.01
CA LYS A 118 9.95 9.54 -1.54
C LYS A 118 11.06 9.86 -0.53
N SER A 119 10.72 10.00 0.74
CA SER A 119 11.66 10.29 1.83
C SER A 119 12.60 9.11 2.10
N VAL A 120 12.06 7.91 2.28
CA VAL A 120 12.84 6.70 2.61
C VAL A 120 13.78 6.27 1.48
N LEU A 121 13.42 6.57 0.23
CA LEU A 121 14.26 6.31 -0.94
C LEU A 121 15.23 7.46 -1.27
N GLN A 122 15.23 8.55 -0.50
CA GLN A 122 16.15 9.67 -0.74
C GLN A 122 17.63 9.26 -0.62
N PRO A 123 18.07 8.44 0.37
CA PRO A 123 19.47 8.00 0.47
C PRO A 123 19.94 7.18 -0.74
N LEU A 124 19.05 6.38 -1.35
CA LEU A 124 19.35 5.60 -2.56
C LEU A 124 19.89 6.47 -3.70
N VAL A 125 19.52 7.75 -3.76
CA VAL A 125 20.04 8.68 -4.78
C VAL A 125 21.57 8.82 -4.71
N ALA A 126 22.14 8.84 -3.49
CA ALA A 126 23.56 9.02 -3.25
C ALA A 126 24.39 7.73 -3.41
N VAL A 127 23.77 6.55 -3.26
CA VAL A 127 24.46 5.25 -3.38
C VAL A 127 25.07 5.08 -4.77
N ARG A 128 26.34 4.65 -4.82
CA ARG A 128 27.04 4.36 -6.08
C ARG A 128 27.06 2.86 -6.32
N TYR A 129 26.84 2.46 -7.57
CA TYR A 129 26.95 1.05 -8.02
C TYR A 129 28.12 0.84 -8.99
N ASP A 130 29.08 1.76 -9.00
CA ASP A 130 30.37 1.56 -9.65
C ASP A 130 31.34 1.06 -8.58
N LEU A 131 31.22 -0.24 -8.26
CA LEU A 131 31.89 -0.89 -7.13
C LEU A 131 33.03 -1.79 -7.62
N THR A 132 34.09 -1.85 -6.82
CA THR A 132 35.14 -2.88 -6.88
C THR A 132 34.77 -4.10 -6.01
N GLU A 133 35.62 -5.13 -6.00
CA GLU A 133 35.45 -6.29 -5.12
C GLU A 133 35.61 -5.90 -3.64
N ASP A 134 36.64 -5.11 -3.31
CA ASP A 134 36.88 -4.60 -1.95
C ASP A 134 35.68 -3.79 -1.43
N ASP A 135 35.06 -2.96 -2.29
CA ASP A 135 33.86 -2.20 -1.92
C ASP A 135 32.67 -3.12 -1.59
N LEU A 136 32.55 -4.26 -2.28
CA LEU A 136 31.48 -5.21 -2.05
C LEU A 136 31.63 -5.89 -0.68
N ASP A 137 32.86 -6.23 -0.30
CA ASP A 137 33.17 -6.79 1.02
C ASP A 137 32.91 -5.78 2.14
N LEU A 138 33.26 -4.51 1.93
CA LEU A 138 32.92 -3.43 2.85
C LEU A 138 31.40 -3.29 3.01
N ASN A 139 30.65 -3.34 1.90
CA ASN A 139 29.18 -3.28 1.92
C ASN A 139 28.53 -4.53 2.54
N ALA A 140 29.23 -5.66 2.58
CA ALA A 140 28.75 -6.86 3.29
C ALA A 140 28.80 -6.69 4.82
N ILE A 141 29.72 -5.86 5.32
CA ILE A 141 29.86 -5.54 6.74
C ILE A 141 28.98 -4.35 7.13
N ASN A 142 28.94 -3.32 6.28
CA ASN A 142 28.18 -2.11 6.50
C ASN A 142 27.33 -1.78 5.28
N ASP A 143 26.07 -2.19 5.32
CA ASP A 143 25.15 -1.97 4.20
C ASP A 143 24.89 -0.46 3.98
N PRO A 144 25.05 0.04 2.75
CA PRO A 144 24.95 1.48 2.49
C PRO A 144 23.51 2.01 2.47
N TRP A 145 22.47 1.15 2.41
CA TRP A 145 21.11 1.63 2.19
C TRP A 145 19.97 0.69 2.59
N VAL A 146 19.93 -0.55 2.09
CA VAL A 146 18.72 -1.39 2.15
C VAL A 146 18.32 -1.74 3.58
N GLU A 147 19.27 -1.96 4.48
CA GLU A 147 18.97 -2.29 5.88
C GLU A 147 18.34 -1.10 6.61
N ALA A 148 18.89 0.10 6.42
CA ALA A 148 18.33 1.34 6.96
C ALA A 148 16.95 1.64 6.34
N CYS A 149 16.80 1.41 5.03
CA CYS A 149 15.55 1.57 4.30
C CYS A 149 14.45 0.66 4.87
N VAL A 150 14.76 -0.63 5.09
CA VAL A 150 13.82 -1.60 5.66
C VAL A 150 13.46 -1.26 7.11
N THR A 151 14.43 -0.83 7.91
CA THR A 151 14.18 -0.38 9.28
C THR A 151 13.21 0.81 9.33
N GLU A 152 13.40 1.80 8.46
CA GLU A 152 12.50 2.96 8.36
C GLU A 152 11.11 2.57 7.86
N LEU A 153 11.03 1.66 6.87
CA LEU A 153 9.76 1.09 6.42
C LEU A 153 9.05 0.34 7.54
N GLU A 154 9.76 -0.42 8.37
CA GLU A 154 9.17 -1.12 9.50
C GLU A 154 8.59 -0.14 10.53
N ASN A 155 9.36 0.87 10.92
CA ASN A 155 8.89 1.91 11.83
C ASN A 155 7.67 2.66 11.30
N PHE A 156 7.62 2.89 9.99
CA PHE A 156 6.49 3.52 9.33
C PHE A 156 5.26 2.62 9.28
N VAL A 157 5.41 1.35 8.88
CA VAL A 157 4.28 0.44 8.62
C VAL A 157 3.71 -0.16 9.91
N LYS A 158 4.53 -0.34 10.95
CA LYS A 158 4.14 -0.99 12.21
C LYS A 158 2.90 -0.38 12.89
N PRO A 159 2.75 0.95 13.02
CA PRO A 159 1.54 1.56 13.58
C PRO A 159 0.27 1.24 12.79
N PHE A 160 0.36 1.12 11.46
CA PHE A 160 -0.78 0.75 10.62
C PHE A 160 -1.16 -0.72 10.81
N ARG A 161 -0.16 -1.61 10.90
CA ARG A 161 -0.37 -3.06 11.09
C ARG A 161 -1.06 -3.43 12.39
N ILE A 162 -0.83 -2.65 13.45
CA ILE A 162 -1.47 -2.88 14.75
C ILE A 162 -2.97 -2.55 14.71
N VAL A 163 -3.36 -1.61 13.85
CA VAL A 163 -4.74 -1.11 13.79
C VAL A 163 -5.55 -1.79 12.69
N LEU A 164 -4.99 -1.96 11.50
CA LEU A 164 -5.70 -2.46 10.33
C LEU A 164 -6.05 -3.95 10.43
N SER A 165 -7.18 -4.33 9.83
CA SER A 165 -7.51 -5.74 9.57
C SER A 165 -6.47 -6.37 8.62
N ASN A 166 -6.40 -7.69 8.58
CA ASN A 166 -5.50 -8.39 7.66
C ASN A 166 -5.77 -8.01 6.18
N GLY A 167 -7.04 -7.90 5.79
CA GLY A 167 -7.42 -7.52 4.42
C GLY A 167 -7.00 -6.10 4.05
N ASN A 168 -7.23 -5.13 4.94
CA ASN A 168 -6.79 -3.75 4.73
C ASN A 168 -5.26 -3.61 4.82
N ASN A 169 -4.61 -4.43 5.65
CA ASN A 169 -3.16 -4.44 5.74
C ASN A 169 -2.51 -4.95 4.44
N ASP A 170 -3.04 -6.03 3.87
CA ASP A 170 -2.57 -6.56 2.58
C ASP A 170 -2.74 -5.54 1.46
N ARG A 171 -3.87 -4.83 1.41
CA ARG A 171 -4.08 -3.72 0.46
C ARG A 171 -3.06 -2.60 0.67
N LEU A 172 -2.82 -2.20 1.92
CA LEU A 172 -1.82 -1.18 2.25
C LEU A 172 -0.42 -1.58 1.79
N VAL A 173 0.01 -2.80 2.11
CA VAL A 173 1.33 -3.32 1.73
C VAL A 173 1.44 -3.45 0.21
N SER A 174 0.40 -3.89 -0.49
CA SER A 174 0.38 -3.98 -1.95
C SER A 174 0.60 -2.60 -2.60
N VAL A 175 -0.08 -1.57 -2.11
CA VAL A 175 0.07 -0.22 -2.65
C VAL A 175 1.42 0.41 -2.28
N LEU A 176 1.89 0.22 -1.05
CA LEU A 176 3.25 0.60 -0.63
C LEU A 176 4.30 -0.05 -1.54
N THR A 177 4.16 -1.35 -1.80
CA THR A 177 5.06 -2.12 -2.67
C THR A 177 5.07 -1.55 -4.07
N THR A 178 3.89 -1.28 -4.65
CA THR A 178 3.76 -0.68 -5.98
C THR A 178 4.51 0.64 -6.09
N GLU A 179 4.34 1.53 -5.11
CA GLU A 179 5.00 2.84 -5.12
C GLU A 179 6.50 2.76 -4.87
N LEU A 180 6.95 1.87 -3.97
CA LEU A 180 8.38 1.60 -3.74
C LEU A 180 9.05 1.12 -5.02
N VAL A 181 8.52 0.06 -5.64
CA VAL A 181 9.07 -0.52 -6.87
C VAL A 181 9.12 0.52 -7.98
N ARG A 182 8.00 1.21 -8.23
CA ARG A 182 7.92 2.25 -9.27
C ARG A 182 8.99 3.34 -9.08
N ARG A 183 9.24 3.75 -7.83
CA ARG A 183 10.21 4.80 -7.53
C ARG A 183 11.65 4.28 -7.60
N ILE A 184 11.92 3.08 -7.11
CA ILE A 184 13.22 2.40 -7.23
C ILE A 184 13.57 2.23 -8.70
N GLU A 185 12.66 1.71 -9.53
CA GLU A 185 12.85 1.58 -10.98
C GLU A 185 13.30 2.90 -11.62
N SER A 186 12.62 3.99 -11.29
CA SER A 186 12.99 5.32 -11.80
C SER A 186 14.36 5.82 -11.32
N LEU A 187 14.85 5.36 -10.16
CA LEU A 187 16.15 5.76 -9.61
C LEU A 187 17.28 4.92 -10.18
N ILE A 188 17.11 3.60 -10.27
CA ILE A 188 18.13 2.69 -10.80
C ILE A 188 18.43 2.99 -12.28
N GLN A 189 17.42 3.42 -13.05
CA GLN A 189 17.60 3.85 -14.45
C GLN A 189 18.61 4.97 -14.65
N ARG A 190 18.83 5.80 -13.62
CA ARG A 190 19.68 7.00 -13.71
C ARG A 190 21.12 6.71 -13.28
N LYS A 191 21.42 5.49 -12.84
CA LYS A 191 22.71 5.09 -12.27
C LYS A 191 23.58 4.33 -13.26
N THR A 192 24.85 4.20 -12.91
CA THR A 192 25.85 3.37 -13.61
C THR A 192 26.18 2.16 -12.76
N TYR A 193 26.45 1.04 -13.42
CA TYR A 193 26.64 -0.24 -12.78
C TYR A 193 27.93 -0.91 -13.25
N SER A 194 28.80 -1.25 -12.30
CA SER A 194 29.85 -2.26 -12.48
C SER A 194 29.25 -3.66 -12.35
N ARG A 195 30.05 -4.71 -12.55
CA ARG A 195 29.63 -6.11 -12.28
C ARG A 195 29.25 -6.30 -10.82
N PHE A 196 30.11 -5.87 -9.90
CA PHE A 196 29.87 -5.95 -8.46
C PHE A 196 28.69 -5.08 -8.01
N GLY A 197 28.50 -3.91 -8.63
CA GLY A 197 27.33 -3.07 -8.38
C GLY A 197 26.00 -3.72 -8.80
N ALA A 198 25.97 -4.51 -9.87
CA ALA A 198 24.79 -5.26 -10.27
C ALA A 198 24.44 -6.37 -9.26
N VAL A 199 25.46 -7.07 -8.74
CA VAL A 199 25.29 -8.08 -7.69
C VAL A 199 24.78 -7.44 -6.39
N GLN A 200 25.34 -6.30 -5.99
CA GLN A 200 24.88 -5.56 -4.81
C GLN A 200 23.41 -5.13 -4.96
N LEU A 201 23.03 -4.53 -6.10
CA LEU A 201 21.63 -4.14 -6.33
C LEU A 201 20.70 -5.35 -6.24
N GLU A 202 21.06 -6.49 -6.83
CA GLU A 202 20.24 -7.69 -6.76
C GLU A 202 20.05 -8.18 -5.32
N LYS A 203 21.13 -8.20 -4.51
CA LYS A 203 21.07 -8.50 -3.07
C LYS A 203 20.06 -7.59 -2.36
N GLU A 204 20.16 -6.28 -2.59
CA GLU A 204 19.27 -5.29 -1.98
C GLU A 204 17.80 -5.51 -2.40
N MET A 205 17.54 -5.78 -3.69
CA MET A 205 16.17 -6.02 -4.16
C MET A 205 15.57 -7.30 -3.56
N ARG A 206 16.37 -8.37 -3.42
CA ARG A 206 15.90 -9.60 -2.76
C ARG A 206 15.63 -9.37 -1.28
N TYR A 207 16.48 -8.59 -0.59
CA TYR A 207 16.29 -8.25 0.82
C TYR A 207 14.99 -7.45 1.04
N LEU A 208 14.76 -6.42 0.22
CA LEU A 208 13.53 -5.63 0.27
C LEU A 208 12.29 -6.47 -0.04
N PHE A 209 12.36 -7.36 -1.05
CA PHE A 209 11.27 -8.28 -1.38
C PHE A 209 10.94 -9.23 -0.22
N ALA A 210 11.97 -9.78 0.45
CA ALA A 210 11.79 -10.68 1.58
C ALA A 210 11.09 -9.97 2.75
N TYR A 211 11.51 -8.74 3.07
CA TYR A 211 10.85 -7.93 4.08
C TYR A 211 9.37 -7.66 3.75
N LEU A 212 9.09 -7.13 2.55
CA LEU A 212 7.72 -6.79 2.14
C LEU A 212 6.81 -8.03 2.11
N SER A 213 7.33 -9.17 1.65
CA SER A 213 6.59 -10.44 1.65
C SER A 213 6.37 -10.99 3.07
N GLY A 214 7.20 -10.62 4.03
CA GLY A 214 7.05 -11.04 5.43
C GLY A 214 5.97 -10.28 6.21
N ILE A 215 5.51 -9.13 5.71
CA ILE A 215 4.53 -8.28 6.39
C ILE A 215 3.11 -8.37 5.82
N THR A 216 2.88 -9.18 4.79
CA THR A 216 1.57 -9.39 4.14
C THR A 216 1.31 -10.88 3.87
N TYR A 217 0.05 -11.28 3.75
CA TYR A 217 -0.33 -12.62 3.31
C TYR A 217 -0.48 -12.73 1.79
N THR A 218 -0.60 -11.59 1.10
CA THR A 218 -0.78 -11.52 -0.35
C THR A 218 0.55 -11.68 -1.10
N THR A 219 0.55 -12.40 -2.21
CA THR A 219 1.77 -12.59 -3.02
C THR A 219 2.19 -11.30 -3.74
N LEU A 220 3.41 -10.84 -3.47
CA LEU A 220 3.95 -9.60 -4.08
C LEU A 220 4.78 -9.82 -5.34
N ARG A 221 4.88 -11.07 -5.83
CA ARG A 221 5.79 -11.47 -6.93
C ARG A 221 5.62 -10.59 -8.17
N ASP A 222 4.39 -10.36 -8.61
CA ASP A 222 4.11 -9.63 -9.85
C ASP A 222 4.59 -8.18 -9.80
N HIS A 223 4.56 -7.55 -8.63
CA HIS A 223 5.08 -6.20 -8.43
C HIS A 223 6.59 -6.13 -8.65
N PHE A 224 7.33 -7.17 -8.27
CA PHE A 224 8.80 -7.21 -8.38
C PHE A 224 9.31 -7.79 -9.68
N THR A 225 8.47 -8.47 -10.48
CA THR A 225 8.87 -9.18 -11.70
C THR A 225 9.76 -8.33 -12.60
N ARG A 226 9.34 -7.10 -12.91
CA ARG A 226 10.10 -6.19 -13.78
C ARG A 226 11.43 -5.77 -13.17
N LEU A 227 11.42 -5.41 -11.89
CA LEU A 227 12.63 -5.01 -11.15
C LEU A 227 13.66 -6.13 -11.08
N LEU A 228 13.21 -7.37 -10.85
CA LEU A 228 14.07 -8.56 -10.84
C LEU A 228 14.60 -8.89 -12.24
N GLN A 229 13.80 -8.71 -13.29
CA GLN A 229 14.27 -8.84 -14.67
C GLN A 229 15.39 -7.84 -14.99
N ILE A 230 15.27 -6.59 -14.51
CA ILE A 230 16.34 -5.58 -14.64
C ILE A 230 17.61 -6.02 -13.92
N CYS A 231 17.50 -6.56 -12.70
CA CYS A 231 18.65 -7.06 -11.94
C CYS A 231 19.35 -8.21 -12.69
N ASN A 232 18.58 -9.22 -13.15
CA ASN A 232 19.12 -10.36 -13.90
C ASN A 232 19.87 -9.91 -15.16
N LEU A 233 19.31 -8.93 -15.87
CA LEU A 233 19.90 -8.37 -17.08
C LEU A 233 21.20 -7.61 -16.79
N LEU A 234 21.24 -6.84 -15.71
CA LEU A 234 22.45 -6.16 -15.25
C LEU A 234 23.57 -7.14 -14.87
N ASN A 235 23.21 -8.35 -14.43
CA ASN A 235 24.15 -9.41 -14.08
C ASN A 235 24.66 -10.25 -15.26
N LEU A 236 24.23 -9.99 -16.50
CA LEU A 236 24.75 -10.69 -17.67
C LEU A 236 26.19 -10.24 -17.99
N ASP A 237 27.13 -11.20 -17.94
CA ASP A 237 28.57 -10.96 -18.07
C ASP A 237 29.07 -10.73 -19.51
N LYS A 238 28.33 -11.12 -20.55
CA LYS A 238 28.93 -11.35 -21.89
C LYS A 238 28.75 -10.27 -22.96
N VAL A 239 27.90 -9.25 -22.80
CA VAL A 239 27.53 -8.40 -23.96
C VAL A 239 27.70 -6.89 -23.77
N TYR A 240 27.90 -6.38 -22.55
CA TYR A 240 27.83 -4.94 -22.34
C TYR A 240 28.94 -4.42 -21.43
N ASN A 241 29.95 -3.80 -22.06
CA ASN A 241 30.77 -2.75 -21.45
C ASN A 241 29.84 -1.69 -20.80
N ILE A 242 30.33 -0.92 -19.83
CA ILE A 242 29.55 0.02 -18.98
C ILE A 242 28.58 0.92 -19.80
N ILE A 243 28.97 1.31 -21.01
CA ILE A 243 28.17 2.08 -21.99
C ILE A 243 26.92 1.30 -22.45
N GLY A 244 27.10 0.01 -22.71
CA GLY A 244 26.07 -0.94 -23.07
C GLY A 244 24.99 -1.13 -22.00
N ARG A 245 25.36 -1.18 -20.71
CA ARG A 245 24.38 -1.38 -19.62
C ARG A 245 23.44 -0.18 -19.45
N ARG A 246 23.91 1.05 -19.72
CA ARG A 246 23.06 2.25 -19.82
C ARG A 246 22.12 2.22 -21.03
N VAL A 247 22.63 1.80 -22.20
CA VAL A 247 21.84 1.71 -23.44
C VAL A 247 20.76 0.62 -23.33
N VAL A 248 21.08 -0.51 -22.70
CA VAL A 248 20.15 -1.63 -22.48
C VAL A 248 18.97 -1.25 -21.57
N LEU A 249 19.20 -0.48 -20.50
CA LEU A 249 18.12 0.06 -19.69
C LEU A 249 17.24 1.06 -20.47
N CYS A 250 17.82 1.87 -21.36
CA CYS A 250 17.01 2.71 -22.24
C CYS A 250 16.19 1.87 -23.24
N THR A 251 16.81 0.94 -23.95
CA THR A 251 16.15 0.17 -25.03
C THR A 251 15.08 -0.80 -24.52
N LEU A 252 15.28 -1.48 -23.38
CA LEU A 252 14.23 -2.37 -22.84
C LEU A 252 13.01 -1.62 -22.33
N PHE A 253 13.17 -0.40 -21.83
CA PHE A 253 12.02 0.40 -21.37
C PHE A 253 11.20 0.96 -22.53
N TYR A 254 11.77 1.09 -23.73
CA TYR A 254 11.01 1.34 -24.97
C TYR A 254 10.23 0.10 -25.48
N LEU A 255 10.68 -1.12 -25.15
CA LEU A 255 10.08 -2.38 -25.61
C LEU A 255 9.04 -2.97 -24.64
N LEU A 256 9.01 -2.52 -23.38
CA LEU A 256 8.01 -2.93 -22.39
C LEU A 256 6.75 -2.03 -22.51
N PRO A 257 5.56 -2.59 -22.77
CA PRO A 257 4.33 -1.80 -22.94
C PRO A 257 3.99 -1.03 -21.66
N GLY A 258 3.77 0.29 -21.78
CA GLY A 258 3.37 1.17 -20.67
C GLY A 258 4.29 2.36 -20.38
N CYS A 259 5.42 2.51 -21.07
CA CYS A 259 6.31 3.66 -20.87
C CYS A 259 5.94 4.83 -21.81
N THR A 260 5.38 5.91 -21.28
CA THR A 260 5.29 7.20 -21.99
C THR A 260 6.69 7.68 -22.36
N ALA A 261 6.95 7.76 -23.66
CA ALA A 261 8.18 8.28 -24.24
C ALA A 261 8.45 9.72 -23.78
N ARG A 262 9.32 9.90 -22.79
CA ARG A 262 10.04 11.16 -22.61
C ARG A 262 11.48 10.92 -23.02
N LEU A 263 11.80 11.43 -24.21
CA LEU A 263 13.14 11.62 -24.78
C LEU A 263 14.22 11.66 -23.70
N PHE A 264 14.92 10.55 -23.51
CA PHE A 264 16.27 10.59 -22.96
C PHE A 264 17.21 10.60 -24.15
N VAL A 265 17.70 11.80 -24.45
CA VAL A 265 18.87 11.99 -25.32
C VAL A 265 20.03 11.28 -24.64
N CYS A 266 20.37 10.08 -25.10
CA CYS A 266 21.69 9.50 -24.90
C CYS A 266 22.70 10.47 -25.52
N LYS A 267 23.21 11.40 -24.71
CA LYS A 267 24.40 12.16 -25.09
C LYS A 267 25.57 11.20 -24.95
N VAL A 268 26.02 10.71 -26.10
CA VAL A 268 27.28 9.98 -26.29
C VAL A 268 28.43 10.80 -25.73
#